data_AF-A0A7K3SB85-F1
#
_entry.id   AF-A0A7K3SB85-F1
#
_cell.length_a   1.000
_cell.length_b   1.000
_cell.length_c   1.000
_cell.angle_alpha   90.00
_cell.angle_beta   90.00
_cell.angle_gamma   90.00
#
_symmetry.space_group_name_H-M   'P 1'
#
loop_
_entity.id
_entity.type
_entity.pdbx_description
1 polymer ?
#
loop_
_entity_poly.entity_id
_entity_poly.type
_entity_poly.pdbx_seq_one_letter_code
_entity_poly.pdbx_strand_id
1 'polypeptide(L)'
;MGAWDIGHFDNDTAADFGGRVDDAEPAEKADVLRNVLAAVAATGPEDYVDGGEEAVAAAALVAAQCPGGDPVTTPYGPKDPLP
;
A
#
# COMPACT_ATOMS: atom_id res chain seq x y z
N MET A 1 10.77 12.73 -0.06
CA MET A 1 9.65 12.13 0.67
C MET A 1 10.09 11.88 2.11
N GLY A 2 9.28 12.28 3.08
CA GLY A 2 9.55 12.15 4.51
C GLY A 2 8.42 11.43 5.23
N ALA A 3 8.77 10.72 6.30
CA ALA A 3 7.80 10.16 7.24
C ALA A 3 7.43 11.21 8.30
N TRP A 4 6.16 11.24 8.69
CA TRP A 4 5.62 12.21 9.66
C TRP A 4 5.06 11.52 10.91
N ASP A 5 4.77 10.23 10.83
CA ASP A 5 4.38 9.36 11.95
C ASP A 5 4.69 7.88 11.57
N ILE A 6 4.15 6.91 12.29
CA ILE A 6 4.45 5.47 12.16
C ILE A 6 3.35 4.63 11.50
N GLY A 7 2.23 5.24 11.11
CA GLY A 7 1.14 4.54 10.42
C GLY A 7 1.46 4.22 8.96
N HIS A 8 0.68 3.29 8.39
CA HIS A 8 0.93 2.71 7.06
C HIS A 8 1.01 3.76 5.93
N PHE A 9 0.32 4.89 6.07
CA PHE A 9 0.27 5.99 5.09
C PHE A 9 0.90 7.29 5.60
N ASP A 10 1.61 7.26 6.74
CA ASP A 10 2.15 8.47 7.38
C ASP A 10 3.53 8.87 6.82
N ASN A 11 3.68 8.77 5.51
CA ASN A 11 4.81 9.23 4.72
C ASN A 11 4.33 9.59 3.30
N ASP A 12 4.98 10.53 2.60
CA ASP A 12 4.42 10.93 1.30
C ASP A 12 4.42 9.79 0.26
N THR A 13 5.36 8.85 0.31
CA THR A 13 5.44 7.74 -0.66
C THR A 13 4.19 6.86 -0.59
N ALA A 14 3.80 6.47 0.62
CA ALA A 14 2.60 5.67 0.84
C ALA A 14 1.32 6.47 0.59
N ALA A 15 1.28 7.76 0.95
CA ALA A 15 0.14 8.62 0.67
C ALA A 15 -0.09 8.77 -0.86
N ASP A 16 0.98 9.01 -1.62
CA ASP A 16 0.93 9.07 -3.09
C ASP A 16 0.51 7.72 -3.69
N PHE A 17 0.96 6.61 -3.11
CA PHE A 17 0.50 5.27 -3.49
C PHE A 17 -1.00 5.09 -3.26
N GLY A 18 -1.55 5.63 -2.17
CA GLY A 18 -3.00 5.63 -1.91
C GLY A 18 -3.79 6.28 -3.05
N GLY A 19 -3.33 7.45 -3.52
CA GLY A 19 -3.90 8.11 -4.69
C GLY A 19 -3.78 7.28 -5.96
N ARG A 20 -2.63 6.62 -6.17
CA ARG A 20 -2.40 5.73 -7.32
C ARG A 20 -3.34 4.53 -7.35
N VAL A 21 -3.73 4.01 -6.18
CA VAL A 21 -4.73 2.93 -6.05
C VAL A 21 -6.13 3.45 -6.38
N ASP A 22 -6.47 4.68 -5.97
CA ASP A 22 -7.74 5.31 -6.32
C ASP A 22 -7.85 5.60 -7.82
N ASP A 23 -6.79 6.11 -8.43
CA ASP A 23 -6.71 6.46 -9.85
C ASP A 23 -6.75 5.25 -10.80
N ALA A 24 -6.45 4.05 -10.30
CA ALA A 24 -6.51 2.83 -11.09
C ALA A 24 -7.96 2.39 -11.35
N GLU A 25 -8.20 1.83 -12.54
CA GLU A 25 -9.51 1.26 -12.86
C GLU A 25 -9.88 0.17 -11.84
N PRO A 26 -11.19 0.00 -11.49
CA PRO A 26 -11.59 -0.95 -10.44
C PRO A 26 -11.05 -2.38 -10.63
N ALA A 27 -10.93 -2.82 -11.89
CA ALA A 27 -10.40 -4.15 -12.22
C ALA A 27 -8.87 -4.25 -12.05
N GLU A 28 -8.15 -3.12 -12.05
CA GLU A 28 -6.69 -3.05 -11.99
C GLU A 28 -6.17 -2.74 -10.57
N LYS A 29 -7.01 -2.24 -9.65
CA LYS A 29 -6.61 -1.91 -8.27
C LYS A 29 -5.90 -3.08 -7.57
N ALA A 30 -6.40 -4.31 -7.75
CA ALA A 30 -5.79 -5.51 -7.19
C ALA A 30 -4.38 -5.79 -7.76
N ASP A 31 -4.16 -5.48 -9.04
CA ASP A 31 -2.86 -5.66 -9.69
C ASP A 31 -1.86 -4.59 -9.22
N VAL A 32 -2.31 -3.35 -8.96
CA VAL A 32 -1.47 -2.30 -8.35
C VAL A 32 -0.90 -2.78 -7.01
N LEU A 33 -1.75 -3.32 -6.12
CA LEU A 33 -1.30 -3.84 -4.83
C LEU A 33 -0.36 -5.04 -5.01
N ARG A 34 -0.73 -5.98 -5.88
CA ARG A 34 0.06 -7.20 -6.13
C ARG A 34 1.45 -6.87 -6.68
N ASN A 35 1.55 -5.92 -7.60
CA ASN A 35 2.81 -5.59 -8.26
C ASN A 35 3.84 -5.04 -7.26
N VAL A 36 3.44 -4.16 -6.36
CA VAL A 36 4.33 -3.62 -5.32
C VAL A 36 4.77 -4.72 -4.36
N LEU A 37 3.84 -5.55 -3.89
CA LEU A 37 4.16 -6.68 -3.00
C LEU A 37 5.10 -7.69 -3.68
N ALA A 38 4.87 -8.00 -4.95
CA ALA A 38 5.70 -8.92 -5.72
C ALA A 38 7.10 -8.35 -5.98
N ALA A 39 7.22 -7.05 -6.24
CA ALA A 39 8.51 -6.39 -6.42
C ALA A 39 9.36 -6.50 -5.15
N VAL A 40 8.78 -6.18 -3.98
CA VAL A 40 9.48 -6.31 -2.69
C VAL A 40 9.81 -7.78 -2.36
N ALA A 41 8.88 -8.71 -2.62
CA ALA A 41 9.12 -10.13 -2.39
C ALA A 41 10.20 -10.75 -3.29
N ALA A 42 10.48 -10.12 -4.43
CA ALA A 42 11.55 -10.54 -5.34
C ALA A 42 12.93 -9.99 -4.96
N THR A 43 13.00 -9.03 -4.03
CA THR A 43 14.26 -8.45 -3.53
C THR A 43 15.04 -9.47 -2.71
N GLY A 44 16.33 -9.63 -3.01
CA GLY A 44 17.21 -10.55 -2.31
C GLY A 44 17.46 -10.14 -0.85
N PRO A 45 17.85 -11.09 0.03
CA PRO A 45 18.07 -10.80 1.46
C PRO A 45 19.24 -9.84 1.73
N GLU A 46 20.17 -9.71 0.78
CA GLU A 46 21.33 -8.80 0.87
C GLU A 46 21.06 -7.45 0.16
N ASP A 47 19.91 -7.32 -0.51
CA ASP A 47 19.57 -6.15 -1.30
C ASP A 47 18.70 -5.19 -0.49
N TYR A 48 18.83 -3.89 -0.76
CA TYR A 48 17.93 -2.89 -0.21
C TYR A 48 16.59 -2.94 -0.92
N VAL A 49 15.51 -3.03 -0.15
CA VAL A 49 14.13 -2.92 -0.67
C VAL A 49 13.87 -1.49 -1.12
N ASP A 50 13.52 -1.35 -2.39
CA ASP A 50 12.89 -0.14 -2.92
C ASP A 50 11.36 -0.27 -2.84
N GLY A 51 10.67 0.82 -2.54
CA GLY A 51 9.20 0.84 -2.39
C GLY A 51 8.66 0.11 -1.15
N GLY A 52 9.45 0.01 -0.08
CA GLY A 52 9.02 -0.66 1.17
C GLY A 52 7.80 0.00 1.82
N GLU A 53 7.71 1.33 1.74
CA GLU A 53 6.58 2.12 2.24
C GLU A 53 5.28 1.76 1.50
N GLU A 54 5.34 1.65 0.18
CA GLU A 54 4.20 1.24 -0.65
C GLU A 54 3.79 -0.20 -0.35
N ALA A 55 4.77 -1.09 -0.12
CA ALA A 55 4.50 -2.48 0.23
C ALA A 55 3.81 -2.62 1.59
N VAL A 56 4.23 -1.84 2.59
CA VAL A 56 3.55 -1.79 3.90
C VAL A 56 2.12 -1.26 3.75
N ALA A 57 1.92 -0.20 2.98
CA ALA A 57 0.60 0.34 2.68
C ALA A 57 -0.29 -0.70 1.97
N ALA A 58 0.22 -1.36 0.93
CA ALA A 58 -0.48 -2.42 0.21
C ALA A 58 -0.82 -3.62 1.11
N ALA A 59 0.11 -4.03 1.98
CA ALA A 59 -0.13 -5.11 2.93
C ALA A 59 -1.24 -4.77 3.93
N ALA A 60 -1.29 -3.53 4.43
CA ALA A 60 -2.35 -3.06 5.32
C ALA A 60 -3.72 -3.09 4.64
N LEU A 61 -3.79 -2.66 3.38
CA LEU A 61 -5.01 -2.72 2.57
C LEU A 61 -5.51 -4.16 2.35
N VAL A 62 -4.60 -5.09 2.04
CA VAL A 62 -4.94 -6.52 1.90
C VAL A 62 -5.38 -7.13 3.23
N ALA A 63 -4.68 -6.79 4.33
CA ALA A 63 -5.02 -7.27 5.67
C ALA A 63 -6.42 -6.81 6.10
N ALA A 64 -6.82 -5.58 5.78
CA ALA A 64 -8.15 -5.04 6.06
C ALA A 64 -9.29 -5.81 5.36
N GLN A 65 -9.01 -6.51 4.24
CA GLN A 65 -9.98 -7.36 3.54
C GLN A 65 -10.07 -8.78 4.11
N CYS A 66 -9.11 -9.18 4.95
CA CYS A 66 -9.13 -10.51 5.57
C CYS A 66 -10.16 -10.56 6.70
N PRO A 67 -10.77 -11.73 7.00
CA PRO A 67 -11.68 -11.86 8.14
C PRO A 67 -11.04 -11.42 9.46
N GLY A 68 -11.66 -10.43 10.12
CA GLY A 68 -11.15 -9.85 11.37
C GLY A 68 -10.03 -8.82 11.19
N GLY A 69 -9.72 -8.41 9.96
CA GLY A 69 -8.78 -7.33 9.67
C GLY A 69 -9.30 -5.97 10.10
N ASP A 70 -8.40 -5.13 10.62
CA ASP A 70 -8.72 -3.76 10.99
C ASP A 70 -8.81 -2.86 9.74
N PRO A 71 -9.84 -2.00 9.63
CA PRO A 71 -9.99 -1.12 8.49
C PRO A 71 -8.90 -0.04 8.48
N VAL A 72 -8.38 0.26 7.29
CA VAL A 72 -7.53 1.44 7.08
C VAL A 72 -8.43 2.69 7.09
N THR A 73 -8.29 3.52 8.12
CA THR A 73 -9.18 4.69 8.37
C THR A 73 -8.47 6.04 8.23
N THR A 74 -7.17 6.04 7.94
CA THR A 74 -6.38 7.28 7.79
C THR A 74 -6.85 8.10 6.58
N PRO A 75 -6.88 9.44 6.67
CA PRO A 75 -7.20 10.32 5.55
C PRO A 75 -6.13 10.30 4.45
N TYR A 76 -4.99 9.62 4.63
CA TYR A 76 -3.92 9.52 3.64
C TYR A 76 -3.96 8.23 2.81
N GLY A 77 -4.83 7.27 3.15
CA GLY A 77 -5.04 6.05 2.36
C GLY A 77 -5.97 6.25 1.14
N PRO A 78 -6.22 5.19 0.35
CA PRO A 78 -7.24 5.22 -0.69
C PRO A 78 -8.61 5.63 -0.15
N LYS A 79 -9.37 6.35 -0.95
CA LYS A 79 -10.70 6.89 -0.64
C LYS A 79 -11.80 6.00 -1.19
N ASP A 80 -11.52 5.30 -2.27
CA ASP A 80 -12.46 4.38 -2.88
C ASP A 80 -12.39 3.00 -2.24
N PRO A 81 -13.50 2.24 -2.24
CA PRO A 81 -13.48 0.85 -1.81
C PRO A 81 -12.57 0.01 -2.73
N LEU A 82 -11.88 -0.95 -2.12
CA LEU A 82 -11.14 -1.98 -2.83
C LEU A 82 -12.09 -3.09 -3.32
N PRO A 83 -11.77 -3.77 -4.43
CA PRO A 83 -12.56 -4.89 -4.96
C PRO A 83 -12.50 -6.14 -4.07
#